data_AF-A0A935Q0F5-F1
#
_entry.id   AF-A0A935Q0F5-F1
#
_cell.length_a   1.000
_cell.length_b   1.000
_cell.length_c   1.000
_cell.angle_alpha   90.00
_cell.angle_beta   90.00
_cell.angle_gamma   90.00
#
_symmetry.space_group_name_H-M   'P 1'
#
loop_
_entity.id
_entity.type
_entity.pdbx_description
1 polymer ?
#
loop_
_entity_poly.entity_id
_entity_poly.type
_entity_poly.pdbx_seq_one_letter_code
_entity_poly.pdbx_strand_id
1 'polypeptide(L)'
;MISRKPYEQRTDLERIQSQWNKITGLHSRNESSAAIVRAATAAEMAATFAIRNEFESKSEFDKAFVDSLLVWANGIAGKMDRLLIPATKGTKHHKTITKLKTTSEKINKKRNAVAHQGEFCRV
;
A
#
# COMPACT_ATOMS: atom_id res chain seq x y z
N MET A 1 -8.28 -8.04 30.52
CA MET A 1 -7.39 -7.63 29.41
C MET A 1 -8.13 -7.79 28.11
N ILE A 2 -8.28 -6.73 27.31
CA ILE A 2 -8.91 -6.84 25.98
C ILE A 2 -7.88 -7.51 25.06
N SER A 3 -8.14 -8.77 24.68
CA SER A 3 -7.33 -9.48 23.69
C SER A 3 -7.44 -8.75 22.35
N ARG A 4 -6.31 -8.32 21.80
CA ARG A 4 -6.28 -7.64 20.50
C ARG A 4 -6.65 -8.65 19.41
N LYS A 5 -7.56 -8.25 18.51
CA LYS A 5 -7.90 -9.02 17.30
C LYS A 5 -6.62 -9.51 16.59
N PRO A 6 -6.46 -10.83 16.36
CA PRO A 6 -5.35 -11.39 15.59
C PRO A 6 -5.19 -10.68 14.25
N TYR A 7 -3.94 -10.49 13.79
CA TYR A 7 -3.66 -9.74 12.56
C TYR A 7 -4.39 -10.32 11.34
N GLU A 8 -4.44 -11.65 11.24
CA GLU A 8 -5.10 -12.33 10.13
C GLU A 8 -6.60 -12.07 10.07
N GLN A 9 -7.24 -11.79 11.21
CA GLN A 9 -8.66 -11.49 11.26
C GLN A 9 -8.98 -10.02 10.97
N ARG A 10 -7.96 -9.15 10.89
CA ARG A 10 -8.16 -7.71 10.66
C ARG A 10 -8.62 -7.40 9.25
N THR A 11 -9.51 -6.43 9.12
CA THR A 11 -9.90 -5.84 7.83
C THR A 11 -8.72 -5.12 7.18
N ASP A 12 -8.80 -4.85 5.88
CA ASP A 12 -7.74 -4.13 5.17
C ASP A 12 -7.44 -2.76 5.82
N LEU A 13 -8.47 -2.01 6.22
CA LEU A 13 -8.32 -0.73 6.93
C LEU A 13 -7.66 -0.89 8.31
N GLU A 14 -8.07 -1.89 9.09
CA GLU A 14 -7.44 -2.19 10.40
C GLU A 14 -5.95 -2.55 10.23
N ARG A 15 -5.60 -3.28 9.17
CA ARG A 15 -4.21 -3.64 8.88
C ARG A 15 -3.39 -2.43 8.43
N ILE A 16 -3.95 -1.53 7.61
CA ILE A 16 -3.32 -0.25 7.23
C ILE A 16 -3.08 0.60 8.48
N GLN A 17 -4.09 0.77 9.34
CA GLN A 17 -3.95 1.50 10.60
C GLN A 17 -2.86 0.90 11.50
N SER A 18 -2.75 -0.44 11.52
CA SER A 18 -1.70 -1.13 12.27
C SER A 18 -0.29 -0.80 11.77
N GLN A 19 -0.12 -0.59 10.45
CA GLN A 19 1.16 -0.10 9.93
C GLN A 19 1.43 1.33 10.37
N TRP A 20 0.44 2.23 10.30
CA TRP A 20 0.59 3.62 10.77
C TRP A 20 0.97 3.72 12.25
N ASN A 21 0.33 2.95 13.11
CA ASN A 21 0.69 2.90 14.54
C ASN A 21 2.15 2.46 14.74
N LYS A 22 2.63 1.49 13.95
CA LYS A 22 4.03 1.05 13.99
C LYS A 22 4.98 2.12 13.45
N ILE A 23 4.61 2.79 12.35
CA ILE A 23 5.41 3.87 11.76
C ILE A 23 5.63 4.98 12.78
N THR A 24 4.59 5.42 13.49
CA THR A 24 4.70 6.44 14.53
C THR A 24 5.70 6.04 15.62
N GLY A 25 5.65 4.78 16.09
CA GLY A 25 6.58 4.28 17.10
C GLY A 25 8.02 4.14 16.59
N LEU A 26 8.22 3.80 15.31
CA LEU A 26 9.55 3.73 14.70
C LEU A 26 10.14 5.13 14.53
N HIS A 27 9.32 6.07 14.07
CA HIS A 27 9.70 7.47 13.92
C HIS A 27 10.09 8.10 15.26
N SER A 28 9.33 7.84 16.34
CA SER A 28 9.65 8.35 17.68
C SER A 28 10.96 7.78 18.25
N ARG A 29 11.43 6.63 17.77
CA ARG A 29 12.71 6.02 18.15
C ARG A 29 13.86 6.34 17.18
N ASN A 30 13.62 7.24 16.23
CA ASN A 30 14.59 7.60 15.18
C ASN A 30 15.02 6.41 14.31
N GLU A 31 14.18 5.39 14.17
CA GLU A 31 14.41 4.20 13.33
C GLU A 31 13.91 4.45 11.89
N SER A 32 14.44 5.48 11.23
CA SER A 32 13.88 6.01 9.98
C SER A 32 13.92 5.03 8.81
N SER A 33 14.96 4.20 8.68
CA SER A 33 15.00 3.14 7.67
C SER A 33 13.84 2.16 7.81
N ALA A 34 13.56 1.69 9.03
CA ALA A 34 12.44 0.78 9.30
C ALA A 34 11.08 1.48 9.10
N ALA A 35 10.98 2.75 9.49
CA ALA A 35 9.78 3.55 9.27
C ALA A 35 9.46 3.71 7.77
N ILE A 36 10.47 3.96 6.93
CA ILE A 36 10.33 4.06 5.47
C ILE A 36 9.80 2.76 4.86
N VAL A 37 10.39 1.62 5.23
CA VAL A 37 9.94 0.31 4.71
C VAL A 37 8.48 0.07 5.10
N ARG A 38 8.09 0.36 6.35
CA ARG A 38 6.71 0.23 6.82
C ARG A 38 5.74 1.19 6.14
N ALA A 39 6.15 2.44 5.89
CA ALA A 39 5.35 3.42 5.17
C ALA A 39 5.09 2.96 3.73
N ALA A 40 6.10 2.39 3.06
CA ALA A 40 5.93 1.80 1.74
C ALA A 40 4.97 0.62 1.75
N THR A 41 5.05 -0.27 2.76
CA THR A 41 4.07 -1.34 2.95
C THR A 41 2.65 -0.80 3.14
N ALA A 42 2.48 0.22 3.98
CA ALA A 42 1.16 0.84 4.22
C ALA A 42 0.57 1.44 2.94
N ALA A 43 1.38 2.13 2.14
CA ALA A 43 0.97 2.70 0.86
C ALA A 43 0.57 1.61 -0.15
N GLU A 44 1.31 0.50 -0.20
CA GLU A 44 0.98 -0.63 -1.05
C GLU A 44 -0.34 -1.31 -0.63
N MET A 45 -0.56 -1.47 0.68
CA MET A 45 -1.81 -2.02 1.22
C MET A 45 -3.01 -1.11 0.91
N ALA A 46 -2.83 0.21 1.00
CA ALA A 46 -3.86 1.17 0.62
C ALA A 46 -4.20 1.08 -0.87
N ALA A 47 -3.21 0.92 -1.75
CA ALA A 47 -3.45 0.68 -3.17
C ALA A 47 -4.22 -0.62 -3.40
N THR A 48 -3.86 -1.72 -2.72
CA THR A 48 -4.60 -2.98 -2.77
C THR A 48 -6.05 -2.82 -2.33
N PHE A 49 -6.29 -2.13 -1.22
CA PHE A 49 -7.65 -1.87 -0.73
C PHE A 49 -8.46 -1.07 -1.77
N ALA A 50 -7.89 0.00 -2.33
CA ALA A 50 -8.56 0.79 -3.37
C ALA A 50 -8.88 -0.05 -4.61
N ILE A 51 -7.95 -0.89 -5.07
CA ILE A 51 -8.16 -1.79 -6.21
C ILE A 51 -9.34 -2.73 -5.95
N ARG A 52 -9.41 -3.37 -4.78
CA ARG A 52 -10.52 -4.26 -4.42
C ARG A 52 -11.87 -3.55 -4.49
N ASN A 53 -11.98 -2.35 -3.91
CA ASN A 53 -13.22 -1.57 -3.96
C ASN A 53 -13.60 -1.19 -5.40
N GLU A 54 -12.63 -0.81 -6.23
CA GLU A 54 -12.91 -0.45 -7.63
C GLU A 54 -13.44 -1.67 -8.42
N PHE A 55 -12.82 -2.85 -8.27
CA PHE A 55 -13.29 -4.07 -8.92
C PHE A 55 -14.66 -4.54 -8.40
N GLU A 56 -14.88 -4.49 -7.08
CA GLU A 56 -16.17 -4.81 -6.47
C GLU A 56 -17.30 -3.88 -6.96
N SER A 57 -16.99 -2.60 -7.20
CA SER A 57 -17.98 -1.63 -7.67
C SER A 57 -18.28 -1.67 -9.17
N LYS A 58 -17.43 -2.30 -9.99
CA LYS A 58 -17.47 -2.18 -11.47
C LYS A 58 -17.44 -3.50 -12.23
N SER A 59 -17.28 -4.61 -11.54
CA SER A 59 -17.15 -5.93 -12.17
C SER A 59 -17.84 -6.99 -11.34
N GLU A 60 -18.05 -8.15 -11.95
CA GLU A 60 -18.56 -9.35 -11.27
C GLU A 60 -17.44 -10.35 -11.00
N PHE A 61 -16.18 -9.90 -11.05
CA PHE A 61 -15.04 -10.79 -10.81
C PHE A 61 -15.05 -11.29 -9.38
N ASP A 62 -14.86 -12.60 -9.23
CA ASP A 62 -14.72 -13.19 -7.92
C ASP A 62 -13.42 -12.72 -7.25
N LYS A 63 -13.42 -12.84 -5.91
CA LYS A 63 -12.30 -12.40 -5.09
C LYS A 63 -10.99 -13.13 -5.43
N ALA A 64 -11.04 -14.40 -5.81
CA ALA A 64 -9.84 -15.18 -6.11
C ALA A 64 -9.17 -14.70 -7.41
N PHE A 65 -9.96 -14.34 -8.43
CA PHE A 65 -9.46 -13.73 -9.64
C PHE A 65 -8.82 -12.36 -9.36
N VAL A 66 -9.49 -11.48 -8.61
CA VAL A 66 -8.91 -10.18 -8.22
C VAL A 66 -7.63 -10.34 -7.41
N ASP A 67 -7.58 -11.31 -6.49
CA ASP A 67 -6.37 -11.63 -5.74
C ASP A 67 -5.24 -12.12 -6.66
N SER A 68 -5.54 -12.87 -7.73
CA SER A 68 -4.55 -13.28 -8.73
C SER A 68 -3.97 -12.07 -9.49
N LEU A 69 -4.80 -11.09 -9.85
CA LEU A 69 -4.36 -9.84 -10.47
C LEU A 69 -3.45 -9.03 -9.54
N LEU A 70 -3.80 -8.96 -8.25
CA LEU A 70 -3.00 -8.27 -7.22
C LEU A 70 -1.62 -8.91 -7.04
N VAL A 71 -1.54 -10.25 -7.12
CA VAL A 71 -0.28 -10.99 -7.10
C VAL A 71 0.53 -10.72 -8.37
N TRP A 72 -0.10 -10.76 -9.55
CA TRP A 72 0.56 -10.45 -10.83
C TRP A 72 1.12 -9.03 -10.88
N ALA A 73 0.39 -8.05 -10.34
CA ALA A 73 0.80 -6.65 -10.31
C ALA A 73 1.83 -6.31 -9.22
N ASN A 74 2.30 -7.30 -8.45
CA ASN A 74 3.21 -7.21 -7.29
C ASN A 74 3.94 -5.86 -7.06
N GLY A 75 3.85 -5.36 -5.83
CA GLY A 75 4.46 -4.09 -5.43
C GLY A 75 3.61 -2.86 -5.79
N ILE A 76 3.91 -1.73 -5.14
CA ILE A 76 3.12 -0.50 -5.31
C ILE A 76 3.13 0.03 -6.76
N ALA A 77 4.26 -0.05 -7.46
CA ALA A 77 4.36 0.45 -8.84
C ALA A 77 3.43 -0.31 -9.79
N GLY A 78 3.48 -1.65 -9.77
CA GLY A 78 2.62 -2.46 -10.62
C GLY A 78 1.14 -2.33 -10.23
N LYS A 79 0.81 -2.26 -8.94
CA LYS A 79 -0.55 -2.00 -8.47
C LYS A 79 -1.10 -0.65 -8.96
N MET A 80 -0.29 0.40 -8.93
CA MET A 80 -0.69 1.72 -9.44
C MET A 80 -0.87 1.70 -10.96
N ASP A 81 0.16 1.28 -11.69
CA ASP A 81 0.23 1.42 -13.15
C ASP A 81 -0.67 0.43 -13.89
N ARG A 82 -0.75 -0.81 -13.42
CA ARG A 82 -1.42 -1.90 -14.13
C ARG A 82 -2.87 -2.09 -13.69
N LEU A 83 -3.22 -1.69 -12.47
CA LEU A 83 -4.56 -1.94 -11.91
C LEU A 83 -5.28 -0.64 -11.55
N LEU A 84 -4.77 0.13 -10.58
CA LEU A 84 -5.56 1.21 -9.98
C LEU A 84 -5.78 2.41 -10.94
N ILE A 85 -4.76 2.85 -11.67
CA ILE A 85 -4.91 3.95 -12.64
C ILE A 85 -5.85 3.55 -13.79
N PRO A 86 -5.68 2.37 -14.43
CA PRO A 86 -6.64 1.89 -15.42
C PRO A 86 -8.06 1.73 -14.87
N ALA A 87 -8.22 1.10 -13.70
CA ALA A 87 -9.53 0.84 -13.10
C ALA A 87 -10.30 2.13 -12.78
N THR A 88 -9.59 3.20 -12.43
CA THR A 88 -10.20 4.50 -12.10
C THR A 88 -10.37 5.42 -13.30
N LYS A 89 -10.00 5.00 -14.52
CA LYS A 89 -10.19 5.82 -15.72
C LYS A 89 -11.68 6.20 -15.87
N GLY A 90 -11.93 7.48 -16.11
CA GLY A 90 -13.29 8.02 -16.23
C GLY A 90 -14.01 8.30 -14.91
N THR A 91 -13.44 7.97 -13.75
CA THR A 91 -14.04 8.34 -12.45
C THR A 91 -13.60 9.73 -11.98
N LYS A 92 -14.36 10.29 -11.04
CA LYS A 92 -14.00 11.54 -10.34
C LYS A 92 -12.64 11.48 -9.62
N HIS A 93 -12.21 10.28 -9.22
CA HIS A 93 -10.96 10.08 -8.46
C HIS A 93 -9.73 9.87 -9.34
N HIS A 94 -9.90 9.65 -10.66
CA HIS A 94 -8.80 9.35 -11.59
C HIS A 94 -7.64 10.33 -11.46
N LYS A 95 -7.93 11.64 -11.57
CA LYS A 95 -6.91 12.69 -11.51
C LYS A 95 -6.12 12.67 -10.20
N THR A 96 -6.80 12.42 -9.08
CA THR A 96 -6.16 12.32 -7.75
C THR A 96 -5.26 11.10 -7.67
N ILE A 97 -5.73 9.94 -8.13
CA ILE A 97 -4.96 8.69 -8.14
C ILE A 97 -3.74 8.80 -9.05
N THR A 98 -3.89 9.39 -10.24
CA THR A 98 -2.76 9.64 -11.15
C THR A 98 -1.70 10.54 -10.50
N LYS A 99 -2.11 11.57 -9.72
CA LYS A 99 -1.15 12.39 -8.97
C LYS A 99 -0.42 11.60 -7.88
N LEU A 100 -1.07 10.63 -7.25
CA LEU A 100 -0.45 9.76 -6.24
C LEU A 100 0.63 8.86 -6.85
N LYS A 101 0.61 8.61 -8.16
CA LYS A 101 1.66 7.83 -8.85
C LYS A 101 3.05 8.38 -8.56
N THR A 102 3.27 9.67 -8.77
CA THR A 102 4.59 10.31 -8.54
C THR A 102 5.04 10.16 -7.08
N THR A 103 4.12 10.24 -6.12
CA THR A 103 4.43 9.99 -4.71
C THR A 103 4.77 8.52 -4.47
N SER A 104 4.02 7.59 -5.07
CA SER A 104 4.27 6.15 -4.97
C SER A 104 5.63 5.74 -5.52
N GLU A 105 6.08 6.37 -6.62
CA GLU A 105 7.40 6.15 -7.23
C GLU A 105 8.52 6.59 -6.29
N LYS A 106 8.37 7.77 -5.66
CA LYS A 106 9.33 8.27 -4.65
C LYS A 106 9.43 7.31 -3.46
N ILE A 107 8.28 6.86 -2.94
CA ILE A 107 8.22 5.89 -1.83
C ILE A 107 8.91 4.58 -2.25
N ASN A 108 8.59 4.06 -3.43
CA ASN A 108 9.15 2.80 -3.91
C ASN A 108 10.67 2.89 -4.12
N LYS A 109 11.15 3.99 -4.72
CA LYS A 109 12.59 4.25 -4.88
C LYS A 109 13.29 4.25 -3.52
N LYS A 110 12.75 4.99 -2.54
CA LYS A 110 13.37 5.10 -1.23
C LYS A 110 13.34 3.77 -0.45
N ARG A 111 12.22 3.04 -0.52
CA ARG A 111 12.13 1.68 0.05
C ARG A 111 13.15 0.75 -0.56
N ASN A 112 13.34 0.78 -1.88
CA ASN A 112 14.30 -0.09 -2.56
C ASN A 112 15.74 0.24 -2.16
N ALA A 113 16.08 1.52 -2.03
CA ALA A 113 17.39 1.92 -1.56
C ALA A 113 17.67 1.40 -0.13
N VAL A 114 16.71 1.52 0.79
CA VAL A 114 16.84 0.99 2.14
C VAL A 114 16.88 -0.55 2.17
N ALA A 115 15.91 -1.21 1.55
CA ALA A 115 15.70 -2.65 1.69
C ALA A 115 16.68 -3.50 0.88
N HIS A 116 17.13 -3.01 -0.29
CA HIS A 116 17.94 -3.79 -1.23
C HIS A 116 19.35 -3.22 -1.44
N GLN A 117 19.55 -1.92 -1.24
CA GLN A 117 20.86 -1.27 -1.43
C GLN A 117 21.58 -0.97 -0.10
N GLY A 118 20.93 -1.28 1.04
CA GLY A 118 21.51 -1.07 2.37
C GLY A 118 21.59 0.40 2.79
N GLU A 119 20.80 1.30 2.18
CA GLU A 119 20.81 2.71 2.55
C GLU A 119 20.29 2.92 3.98
N PHE A 120 21.07 3.61 4.81
CA PHE A 120 20.63 4.06 6.12
C PHE A 120 20.10 5.48 6.06
N CYS A 121 18.85 5.65 6.46
CA CYS A 121 18.24 6.96 6.61
C CYS A 121 18.43 7.41 8.06
N ARG A 122 19.15 8.51 8.26
CA ARG A 122 19.19 9.23 9.52
C ARG A 122 18.42 10.54 9.33
N VAL A 123 17.62 10.91 10.32
CA VAL A 123 17.02 12.26 10.41
C VAL A 123 18.07 13.19 10.99
#